data_AF-A0AAV0DNF9-F1
#
_entry.id   AF-A0AAV0DNF9-F1
#
_cell.length_a   1.000
_cell.length_b   1.000
_cell.length_c   1.000
_cell.angle_alpha   90.00
_cell.angle_beta   90.00
_cell.angle_gamma   90.00
#
_symmetry.space_group_name_H-M   'P 1'
#
loop_
_entity.id
_entity.type
_entity.pdbx_description
1 polymer ?
#
loop_
_entity_poly.entity_id
_entity_poly.type
_entity_poly.pdbx_seq_one_letter_code
_entity_poly.pdbx_strand_id
1 'polypeptide(L)'
;MSDEYFIPSLFMMKSFKEELKNMFPDKDSVFHLLGRYLFHPTELVWGLITRYYQAYLAQADDKIGVQIRVFDGPSWPLQHVFDQIITCTSMWNILPPVIKNGHRSTVTSYREIKNTTKVVLVTSLNPGYSDAIRLMYSMNPTETGEVIQVHQPSHEVFQKMEDLLHYTRALAEIYLLAMSDTLVTSALSTFGYVAQGFGGLESWVMYKPENDTVPDPSCGRVLSMEPCFHLPPSHTIME
;
A
#
# COMPACT_ATOMS: atom_id res chain seq x y z
N MET A 1 -14.13 11.56 -21.06
CA MET A 1 -13.66 11.17 -19.71
C MET A 1 -12.26 10.58 -19.88
N SER A 2 -11.35 10.89 -18.98
CA SER A 2 -9.97 10.38 -18.98
C SER A 2 -9.79 9.42 -17.82
N ASP A 3 -8.90 8.44 -17.98
CA ASP A 3 -8.47 7.44 -17.02
C ASP A 3 -7.08 7.74 -16.42
N GLU A 4 -6.53 8.93 -16.70
CA GLU A 4 -5.18 9.33 -16.30
C GLU A 4 -5.14 10.43 -15.24
N TYR A 5 -4.09 10.41 -14.41
CA TYR A 5 -3.77 11.51 -13.50
C TYR A 5 -2.92 12.58 -14.19
N PHE A 6 -3.54 13.44 -15.00
CA PHE A 6 -2.83 14.41 -15.85
C PHE A 6 -2.40 15.72 -15.16
N ILE A 7 -2.56 15.84 -13.83
CA ILE A 7 -2.18 17.03 -13.06
C ILE A 7 -0.74 17.48 -13.31
N PRO A 8 0.28 16.60 -13.36
CA PRO A 8 1.65 17.02 -13.59
C PRO A 8 1.83 17.85 -14.87
N SER A 9 1.11 17.52 -15.95
CA SER A 9 1.16 18.29 -17.19
C SER A 9 0.52 19.66 -17.10
N LEU A 10 -0.48 19.84 -16.23
CA LEU A 10 -1.09 21.16 -16.02
C LEU A 10 -0.09 22.15 -15.41
N PHE A 11 0.82 21.69 -14.55
CA PHE A 11 1.91 22.52 -14.02
C PHE A 11 2.94 22.94 -15.08
N MET A 12 2.97 22.25 -16.23
CA MET A 12 3.84 22.57 -17.36
C MET A 12 3.19 23.56 -18.34
N MET A 13 1.87 23.75 -18.29
CA MET A 13 1.14 24.67 -19.17
C MET A 13 1.23 26.11 -18.66
N LYS A 14 1.71 27.04 -19.49
CA LYS A 14 1.87 28.46 -19.10
C LYS A 14 0.57 29.09 -18.60
N SER A 15 -0.58 28.71 -19.18
CA SER A 15 -1.90 29.22 -18.79
C SER A 15 -2.32 28.85 -17.37
N PHE A 16 -1.84 27.74 -16.81
CA PHE A 16 -2.25 27.23 -15.50
C PHE A 16 -1.15 27.32 -14.43
N LYS A 17 0.12 27.39 -14.86
CA LYS A 17 1.29 27.25 -13.98
C LYS A 17 1.30 28.20 -12.79
N GLU A 18 1.01 29.49 -12.98
CA GLU A 18 1.06 30.46 -11.88
C GLU A 18 -0.08 30.27 -10.89
N GLU A 19 -1.30 30.03 -11.38
CA GLU A 19 -2.45 29.77 -10.51
C GLU A 19 -2.25 28.48 -9.70
N LEU A 20 -1.79 27.40 -10.34
CA LEU A 20 -1.54 26.13 -9.64
C LEU A 20 -0.44 26.23 -8.59
N LYS A 21 0.62 27.01 -8.84
CA LYS A 21 1.65 27.27 -7.81
C LYS A 21 1.10 28.06 -6.61
N ASN A 22 0.16 28.98 -6.85
CA ASN A 22 -0.47 29.76 -5.78
C ASN A 22 -1.44 28.89 -4.97
N MET A 23 -2.22 28.04 -5.65
CA MET A 23 -3.16 27.12 -5.01
C MET A 23 -2.44 26.00 -4.24
N PHE A 24 -1.33 25.50 -4.78
CA PHE A 24 -0.56 24.39 -4.23
C PHE A 24 0.91 24.78 -4.06
N PRO A 25 1.25 25.55 -3.00
CA PRO A 25 2.64 25.89 -2.69
C PRO A 25 3.53 24.64 -2.53
N ASP A 26 2.95 23.60 -1.90
CA ASP A 26 3.47 22.25 -1.93
C ASP A 26 2.87 21.48 -3.12
N LYS A 27 3.66 21.35 -4.19
CA LYS A 27 3.23 20.69 -5.44
C LYS A 27 3.00 19.19 -5.28
N ASP A 28 3.54 18.61 -4.22
CA ASP A 28 3.46 17.19 -3.91
C ASP A 28 2.22 16.84 -3.07
N SER A 29 1.26 17.76 -2.98
CA SER A 29 0.06 17.62 -2.15
C SER A 29 -1.27 17.81 -2.89
N VAL A 30 -1.25 17.92 -4.22
CA VAL A 30 -2.44 18.26 -5.02
C VAL A 30 -3.54 17.22 -4.87
N PHE A 31 -3.22 15.94 -5.09
CA PHE A 31 -4.18 14.86 -4.96
C PHE A 31 -4.57 14.65 -3.50
N HIS A 32 -3.65 14.83 -2.55
CA HIS A 32 -3.97 14.74 -1.12
C HIS A 32 -5.05 15.75 -0.71
N LEU A 33 -4.89 17.02 -1.10
CA LEU A 33 -5.81 18.09 -0.75
C LEU A 33 -7.14 17.96 -1.50
N LEU A 34 -7.10 17.81 -2.82
CA LEU A 34 -8.32 17.71 -3.64
C LEU A 34 -9.07 16.40 -3.39
N GLY A 35 -8.34 15.29 -3.24
CA GLY A 35 -8.94 13.98 -2.98
C GLY A 35 -9.75 13.97 -1.69
N ARG A 36 -9.21 14.54 -0.61
CA ARG A 36 -9.91 14.65 0.69
C ARG A 36 -11.08 15.63 0.68
N TYR A 37 -11.08 16.60 -0.23
CA TYR A 37 -12.18 17.55 -0.39
C TYR A 37 -13.32 16.98 -1.24
N LEU A 38 -13.00 16.21 -2.28
CA LEU A 38 -13.99 15.72 -3.25
C LEU A 38 -14.60 14.39 -2.85
N PHE A 39 -13.81 13.48 -2.30
CA PHE A 39 -14.23 12.11 -2.07
C PHE A 39 -14.56 11.90 -0.60
N HIS A 40 -15.85 11.78 -0.30
CA HIS A 40 -16.35 11.35 0.99
C HIS A 40 -17.13 10.03 0.82
N PRO A 41 -16.82 8.99 1.60
CA PRO A 41 -17.52 7.73 1.50
C PRO A 41 -18.98 7.91 1.92
N THR A 42 -19.89 7.19 1.27
CA THR A 42 -21.29 7.11 1.73
C THR A 42 -21.36 6.37 3.06
N GLU A 43 -22.47 6.51 3.80
CA GLU A 43 -22.69 5.81 5.07
C GLU A 43 -22.49 4.28 4.97
N LEU A 44 -22.85 3.69 3.83
CA LEU A 44 -22.63 2.26 3.59
C LEU A 44 -21.13 1.91 3.62
N VAL A 45 -20.32 2.65 2.86
CA VAL A 45 -18.87 2.45 2.78
C VAL A 45 -18.22 2.81 4.11
N TRP A 46 -18.61 3.92 4.72
CA TRP A 46 -18.11 4.36 6.02
C TRP A 46 -18.39 3.34 7.12
N GLY A 47 -19.57 2.72 7.12
CA GLY A 47 -19.90 1.61 8.00
C GLY A 47 -18.98 0.39 7.86
N LEU A 48 -18.55 0.07 6.63
CA LEU A 48 -17.57 -1.01 6.40
C LEU A 48 -16.19 -0.64 6.95
N ILE A 49 -15.73 0.57 6.65
CA ILE A 49 -14.44 1.10 7.10
C ILE A 49 -14.37 1.08 8.63
N THR A 50 -15.33 1.72 9.29
CA THR A 50 -15.35 1.87 10.76
C THR A 50 -15.42 0.54 11.49
N ARG A 51 -16.30 -0.37 11.07
CA ARG A 51 -16.41 -1.70 11.70
C ARG A 51 -15.11 -2.49 11.58
N TYR A 52 -14.48 -2.48 10.40
CA TYR A 52 -13.25 -3.22 10.19
C TYR A 52 -12.09 -2.60 10.99
N TYR A 53 -11.94 -1.28 10.94
CA TYR A 53 -10.91 -0.57 11.68
C TYR A 53 -11.02 -0.83 13.19
N GLN A 54 -12.22 -0.69 13.76
CA GLN A 54 -12.45 -0.92 15.19
C GLN A 54 -12.19 -2.37 15.62
N ALA A 55 -12.57 -3.34 14.78
CA ALA A 55 -12.43 -4.76 15.12
C ALA A 55 -10.99 -5.27 15.01
N TYR A 56 -10.21 -4.76 14.05
CA TYR A 56 -8.92 -5.37 13.69
C TYR A 56 -7.72 -4.42 13.77
N LEU A 57 -7.89 -3.11 13.62
CA LEU A 57 -6.77 -2.17 13.44
C LEU A 57 -6.56 -1.21 14.62
N ALA A 58 -7.63 -0.87 15.34
CA ALA A 58 -7.63 0.23 16.32
C ALA A 58 -6.69 0.00 17.51
N GLN A 59 -6.48 -1.25 17.94
CA GLN A 59 -5.70 -1.59 19.13
C GLN A 59 -4.21 -1.80 18.85
N ALA A 60 -3.79 -1.82 17.58
CA ALA A 60 -2.40 -2.04 17.22
C ALA A 60 -1.57 -0.77 17.45
N ASP A 61 -0.35 -0.93 17.96
CA ASP A 61 0.61 0.17 18.15
C ASP A 61 1.12 0.73 16.82
N ASP A 62 1.19 -0.12 15.78
CA ASP A 62 1.64 0.24 14.43
C ASP A 62 0.80 -0.48 13.37
N LYS A 63 0.27 0.27 12.40
CA LYS A 63 -0.58 -0.20 11.30
C LYS A 63 0.19 -0.16 9.98
N ILE A 64 0.37 -1.34 9.39
CA ILE A 64 1.13 -1.51 8.16
C ILE A 64 0.17 -1.94 7.04
N GLY A 65 -0.04 -1.06 6.07
CA GLY A 65 -0.80 -1.37 4.86
C GLY A 65 0.11 -2.05 3.83
N VAL A 66 -0.34 -3.17 3.26
CA VAL A 66 0.34 -3.86 2.15
C VAL A 66 -0.65 -4.04 1.01
N GLN A 67 -0.51 -3.18 0.00
CA GLN A 67 -1.32 -3.20 -1.21
C GLN A 67 -0.63 -4.03 -2.29
N ILE A 68 -1.27 -5.13 -2.69
CA ILE A 68 -0.71 -6.11 -3.61
C ILE A 68 -1.56 -6.14 -4.90
N ARG A 69 -0.93 -5.77 -6.02
CA ARG A 69 -1.50 -5.91 -7.35
C ARG A 69 -0.48 -6.57 -8.26
N VAL A 70 -0.83 -7.76 -8.74
CA VAL A 70 -0.08 -8.47 -9.78
C VAL A 70 -0.79 -8.24 -11.11
N PHE A 71 -0.09 -7.67 -12.09
CA PHE A 71 -0.61 -7.44 -13.44
C PHE A 71 -0.30 -8.65 -14.34
N ASP A 72 -1.25 -9.03 -15.19
CA ASP A 72 -1.09 -10.10 -16.20
C ASP A 72 -0.61 -11.47 -15.67
N GLY A 73 -0.74 -11.68 -14.37
CA GLY A 73 -0.38 -12.93 -13.68
C GLY A 73 -1.57 -13.87 -13.50
N PRO A 74 -1.29 -15.12 -13.11
CA PRO A 74 -2.34 -16.08 -12.81
C PRO A 74 -3.16 -15.68 -11.58
N SER A 75 -4.31 -16.33 -11.40
CA SER A 75 -5.20 -16.09 -10.26
C SER A 75 -4.72 -16.71 -8.94
N TRP A 76 -3.58 -17.40 -8.91
CA TRP A 76 -2.95 -17.98 -7.71
C TRP A 76 -1.76 -17.14 -7.22
N PRO A 77 -1.39 -17.20 -5.92
CA PRO A 77 -0.27 -16.41 -5.42
C PRO A 77 1.05 -16.90 -6.03
N LEU A 78 1.92 -15.95 -6.39
CA LEU A 78 3.24 -16.22 -6.95
C LEU A 78 4.30 -16.12 -5.85
N GLN A 79 5.17 -17.14 -5.77
CA GLN A 79 6.21 -17.20 -4.73
C GLN A 79 7.15 -15.99 -4.79
N HIS A 80 7.56 -15.56 -5.98
CA HIS A 80 8.43 -14.39 -6.12
C HIS A 80 7.77 -13.09 -5.61
N VAL A 81 6.44 -12.94 -5.72
CA VAL A 81 5.74 -11.78 -5.16
C VAL A 81 5.73 -11.85 -3.64
N PHE A 82 5.50 -13.04 -3.06
CA PHE A 82 5.62 -13.22 -1.61
C PHE A 82 7.04 -12.91 -1.12
N ASP A 83 8.07 -13.44 -1.80
CA ASP A 83 9.47 -13.20 -1.46
C ASP A 83 9.81 -11.72 -1.57
N GLN A 84 9.27 -11.02 -2.58
CA GLN A 84 9.42 -9.57 -2.73
C GLN A 84 8.80 -8.80 -1.56
N ILE A 85 7.59 -9.16 -1.12
CA ILE A 85 6.92 -8.52 0.03
C ILE A 85 7.77 -8.68 1.29
N ILE A 86 8.23 -9.89 1.59
CA ILE A 86 9.04 -10.16 2.79
C ILE A 86 10.40 -9.45 2.70
N THR A 87 11.04 -9.49 1.54
CA THR A 87 12.34 -8.82 1.32
C THR A 87 12.20 -7.31 1.47
N CYS A 88 11.18 -6.69 0.86
CA CYS A 88 10.91 -5.26 0.96
C CYS A 88 10.67 -4.83 2.42
N THR A 89 9.75 -5.51 3.09
CA THR A 89 9.33 -5.14 4.44
C THR A 89 10.44 -5.37 5.47
N SER A 90 11.26 -6.41 5.30
CA SER A 90 12.40 -6.68 6.19
C SER A 90 13.56 -5.71 5.93
N MET A 91 13.89 -5.44 4.66
CA MET A 91 15.00 -4.55 4.28
C MET A 91 14.86 -3.15 4.86
N TRP A 92 13.62 -2.65 4.95
CA TRP A 92 13.30 -1.32 5.46
C TRP A 92 12.78 -1.31 6.90
N ASN A 93 12.93 -2.40 7.65
CA ASN A 93 12.48 -2.55 9.05
C ASN A 93 10.98 -2.24 9.26
N ILE A 94 10.15 -2.43 8.24
CA ILE A 94 8.70 -2.29 8.33
C ILE A 94 8.16 -3.47 9.14
N LEU A 95 8.55 -4.68 8.74
CA LEU A 95 8.25 -5.92 9.45
C LEU A 95 9.53 -6.60 9.95
N PRO A 96 9.49 -7.22 11.14
CA PRO A 96 10.66 -7.88 11.68
C PRO A 96 10.97 -9.19 10.95
N PRO A 97 12.26 -9.54 10.80
CA PRO A 97 12.67 -10.88 10.41
C PRO A 97 12.20 -11.94 11.41
N VAL A 98 12.08 -13.18 10.93
CA VAL A 98 11.67 -14.34 11.73
C VAL A 98 12.82 -15.30 11.96
N ILE A 99 12.89 -15.88 13.15
CA ILE A 99 13.92 -16.86 13.52
C ILE A 99 13.56 -18.23 12.91
N LYS A 100 14.29 -18.65 11.88
CA LYS A 100 14.15 -19.99 11.28
C LYS A 100 15.02 -21.00 12.06
N ASN A 101 14.44 -22.14 12.43
CA ASN A 101 15.12 -23.19 13.22
C ASN A 101 16.46 -23.61 12.58
N GLY A 102 17.58 -23.22 13.20
CA GLY A 102 18.94 -23.57 12.74
C GLY A 102 20.03 -22.61 13.24
N HIS A 103 19.68 -21.38 13.63
CA HIS A 103 20.57 -20.52 14.39
C HIS A 103 19.94 -20.22 15.75
N ARG A 104 20.47 -20.88 16.78
CA ARG A 104 20.37 -20.38 18.15
C ARG A 104 21.30 -19.18 18.23
N SER A 105 20.86 -18.07 17.65
CA SER A 105 21.40 -16.76 18.02
C SER A 105 21.17 -16.66 19.52
N THR A 106 22.28 -16.64 20.26
CA THR A 106 22.33 -16.41 21.69
C THR A 106 21.50 -15.17 21.96
N VAL A 107 20.28 -15.37 22.47
CA VAL A 107 19.32 -14.32 22.83
C VAL A 107 20.06 -13.37 23.77
N THR A 108 20.59 -12.29 23.19
CA THR A 108 21.56 -11.44 23.85
C THR A 108 20.76 -10.44 24.65
N SER A 109 20.55 -10.81 25.91
CA SER A 109 19.87 -10.02 26.95
C SER A 109 18.40 -9.72 26.66
N TYR A 110 17.61 -9.81 27.72
CA TYR A 110 16.29 -9.22 27.86
C TYR A 110 16.40 -7.69 27.68
N ARG A 111 16.66 -7.20 26.46
CA ARG A 111 16.24 -5.84 26.09
C ARG A 111 14.74 -5.84 26.35
N GLU A 112 14.29 -4.93 27.20
CA GLU A 112 12.87 -4.75 27.54
C GLU A 112 12.03 -5.01 26.30
N ILE A 113 11.40 -6.19 26.24
CA ILE A 113 10.55 -6.56 25.12
C ILE A 113 9.36 -5.62 25.26
N LYS A 114 9.42 -4.48 24.57
CA LYS A 114 8.20 -3.74 24.29
C LYS A 114 7.39 -4.69 23.44
N ASN A 115 6.33 -5.24 24.04
CA ASN A 115 5.32 -6.03 23.37
C ASN A 115 4.52 -5.13 22.43
N THR A 116 5.20 -4.57 21.42
CA THR A 116 4.60 -3.73 20.38
C THR A 116 3.81 -4.65 19.47
N THR A 117 2.55 -4.30 19.27
CA THR A 117 1.64 -4.99 18.38
C THR A 117 1.63 -4.30 17.04
N LYS A 118 2.05 -5.00 15.98
CA LYS A 118 1.93 -4.52 14.61
C LYS A 118 0.79 -5.25 13.91
N VAL A 119 -0.09 -4.51 13.27
CA VAL A 119 -1.13 -5.08 12.43
C VAL A 119 -0.79 -4.85 10.96
N VAL A 120 -0.83 -5.92 10.18
CA VAL A 120 -0.59 -5.91 8.74
C VAL A 120 -1.94 -6.04 8.03
N LEU A 121 -2.39 -4.95 7.43
CA LEU A 121 -3.56 -4.92 6.58
C LEU A 121 -3.14 -5.24 5.14
N VAL A 122 -3.49 -6.42 4.67
CA VAL A 122 -3.20 -6.86 3.30
C VAL A 122 -4.43 -6.65 2.42
N THR A 123 -4.27 -5.97 1.29
CA THR A 123 -5.31 -5.87 0.26
C THR A 123 -4.80 -6.48 -1.04
N SER A 124 -5.51 -7.49 -1.52
CA SER A 124 -5.14 -8.27 -2.69
C SER A 124 -6.38 -8.94 -3.27
N LEU A 125 -6.44 -9.13 -4.58
CA LEU A 125 -7.46 -10.00 -5.17
C LEU A 125 -7.32 -11.44 -4.65
N ASN A 126 -6.09 -11.88 -4.38
CA ASN A 126 -5.78 -13.24 -3.94
C ASN A 126 -5.51 -13.32 -2.41
N PRO A 127 -6.20 -14.21 -1.65
CA PRO A 127 -5.94 -14.46 -0.21
C PRO A 127 -4.56 -14.98 0.13
N GLY A 128 -3.94 -15.73 -0.78
CA GLY A 128 -2.77 -16.54 -0.52
C GLY A 128 -1.56 -15.75 -0.03
N TYR A 129 -1.45 -14.46 -0.38
CA TYR A 129 -0.41 -13.61 0.19
C TYR A 129 -0.62 -13.33 1.68
N SER A 130 -1.84 -12.95 2.10
CA SER A 130 -2.10 -12.70 3.53
C SER A 130 -2.02 -13.99 4.35
N ASP A 131 -2.50 -15.10 3.80
CA ASP A 131 -2.40 -16.41 4.45
C ASP A 131 -0.95 -16.86 4.61
N ALA A 132 -0.10 -16.66 3.60
CA ALA A 132 1.32 -16.98 3.68
C ALA A 132 2.06 -16.12 4.71
N ILE A 133 1.79 -14.81 4.76
CA ILE A 133 2.39 -13.90 5.75
C ILE A 133 1.91 -14.28 7.16
N ARG A 134 0.61 -14.54 7.33
CA ARG A 134 0.03 -14.98 8.61
C ARG A 134 0.68 -16.28 9.08
N LEU A 135 0.85 -17.25 8.19
CA LEU A 135 1.48 -18.54 8.50
C LEU A 135 2.93 -18.35 8.92
N MET A 136 3.70 -17.52 8.21
CA MET A 136 5.10 -17.24 8.52
C MET A 136 5.28 -16.73 9.95
N TYR A 137 4.52 -15.70 10.35
CA TYR A 137 4.60 -15.12 11.70
C TYR A 137 3.94 -15.98 12.78
N SER A 138 2.99 -16.86 12.43
CA SER A 138 2.41 -17.80 13.40
C SER A 138 3.34 -18.97 13.72
N MET A 139 4.15 -19.41 12.74
CA MET A 139 5.04 -20.56 12.90
C MET A 139 6.42 -20.20 13.45
N ASN A 140 6.83 -18.94 13.36
CA ASN A 140 8.19 -18.51 13.71
C ASN A 140 8.16 -17.26 14.59
N PRO A 141 8.92 -17.23 15.70
CA PRO A 141 9.03 -16.03 16.51
C PRO A 141 9.79 -14.93 15.76
N THR A 142 9.44 -13.67 16.02
CA THR A 142 10.14 -12.50 15.50
C THR A 142 11.49 -12.33 16.21
N GLU A 143 12.50 -11.82 15.50
CA GLU A 143 13.80 -11.49 16.09
C GLU A 143 13.73 -10.33 17.08
N THR A 144 12.72 -9.47 16.95
CA THR A 144 12.51 -8.26 17.75
C THR A 144 11.59 -8.48 18.95
N GLY A 145 10.83 -9.58 19.00
CA GLY A 145 9.78 -9.83 19.99
C GLY A 145 8.45 -9.10 19.72
N GLU A 146 8.35 -8.36 18.61
CA GLU A 146 7.10 -7.72 18.18
C GLU A 146 6.04 -8.77 17.81
N VAL A 147 4.78 -8.49 18.15
CA VAL A 147 3.64 -9.36 17.84
C VAL A 147 3.01 -8.90 16.53
N ILE A 148 2.94 -9.79 15.53
CA ILE A 148 2.43 -9.48 14.20
C ILE A 148 1.06 -10.12 13.99
N GLN A 149 0.05 -9.29 13.69
CA GLN A 149 -1.30 -9.74 13.34
C GLN A 149 -1.58 -9.42 11.87
N VAL A 150 -2.10 -10.38 11.11
CA VAL A 150 -2.28 -10.22 9.65
C VAL A 150 -3.75 -10.36 9.27
N HIS A 151 -4.29 -9.30 8.68
CA HIS A 151 -5.70 -9.15 8.35
C HIS A 151 -5.87 -8.79 6.88
N GLN A 152 -6.85 -9.41 6.22
CA GLN A 152 -7.26 -9.08 4.87
C GLN A 152 -8.79 -8.88 4.86
N PRO A 153 -9.33 -7.73 4.39
CA PRO A 153 -10.77 -7.46 4.45
C PRO A 153 -11.59 -8.31 3.49
N SER A 154 -11.15 -8.45 2.24
CA SER A 154 -11.87 -9.21 1.22
C SER A 154 -10.96 -10.10 0.37
N HIS A 155 -11.57 -11.08 -0.29
CA HIS A 155 -10.90 -12.09 -1.12
C HIS A 155 -11.70 -12.27 -2.42
N GLU A 156 -11.74 -11.23 -3.26
CA GLU A 156 -12.64 -11.18 -4.42
C GLU A 156 -12.18 -12.07 -5.60
N VAL A 157 -10.92 -12.52 -5.59
CA VAL A 157 -10.22 -13.37 -6.59
C VAL A 157 -10.10 -12.73 -7.99
N PHE A 158 -11.13 -12.04 -8.45
CA PHE A 158 -11.21 -11.35 -9.73
C PHE A 158 -11.78 -9.94 -9.55
N GLN A 159 -11.32 -9.02 -10.40
CA GLN A 159 -11.93 -7.70 -10.52
C GLN A 159 -13.28 -7.83 -11.24
N LYS A 160 -14.35 -7.30 -10.62
CA LYS A 160 -15.70 -7.31 -11.18
C LYS A 160 -16.14 -5.90 -11.51
N MET A 161 -16.03 -5.53 -12.78
CA MET A 161 -16.49 -4.24 -13.26
C MET A 161 -18.02 -4.19 -13.18
N GLU A 162 -18.57 -3.02 -12.84
CA GLU A 162 -20.03 -2.75 -12.73
C GLU A 162 -20.74 -3.46 -11.56
N ASP A 163 -20.00 -4.11 -10.66
CA ASP A 163 -20.54 -4.64 -9.41
C ASP A 163 -20.43 -3.58 -8.30
N LEU A 164 -21.57 -3.00 -7.93
CA LEU A 164 -21.65 -1.96 -6.89
C LEU A 164 -21.08 -2.44 -5.55
N LEU A 165 -21.28 -3.71 -5.19
CA LEU A 165 -20.78 -4.27 -3.94
C LEU A 165 -19.25 -4.43 -3.99
N HIS A 166 -18.73 -4.87 -5.14
CA HIS A 166 -17.29 -4.96 -5.38
C HIS A 166 -16.61 -3.58 -5.25
N TYR A 167 -17.17 -2.55 -5.88
CA TYR A 167 -16.63 -1.18 -5.76
C TYR A 167 -16.76 -0.61 -4.34
N THR A 168 -17.85 -0.90 -3.64
CA THR A 168 -18.05 -0.49 -2.25
C THR A 168 -16.95 -1.08 -1.34
N ARG A 169 -16.59 -2.36 -1.54
CA ARG A 169 -15.51 -3.02 -0.80
C ARG A 169 -14.14 -2.47 -1.17
N ALA A 170 -13.87 -2.32 -2.46
CA ALA A 170 -12.62 -1.76 -2.96
C ALA A 170 -12.37 -0.35 -2.39
N LEU A 171 -13.39 0.52 -2.38
CA LEU A 171 -13.27 1.85 -1.78
C LEU A 171 -13.03 1.77 -0.26
N ALA A 172 -13.71 0.88 0.45
CA ALA A 172 -13.47 0.68 1.88
C ALA A 172 -12.02 0.24 2.15
N GLU A 173 -11.46 -0.66 1.34
CA GLU A 173 -10.07 -1.11 1.44
C GLU A 173 -9.06 0.02 1.18
N ILE A 174 -9.30 0.87 0.17
CA ILE A 174 -8.47 2.06 -0.10
C ILE A 174 -8.42 2.95 1.15
N TYR A 175 -9.57 3.22 1.76
CA TYR A 175 -9.64 4.03 2.98
C TYR A 175 -8.96 3.37 4.17
N LEU A 176 -9.08 2.05 4.32
CA LEU A 176 -8.41 1.31 5.38
C LEU A 176 -6.88 1.38 5.22
N LEU A 177 -6.35 1.23 4.00
CA LEU A 177 -4.93 1.41 3.72
C LEU A 177 -4.48 2.84 4.00
N ALA A 178 -5.27 3.85 3.63
CA ALA A 178 -4.97 5.26 3.87
C ALA A 178 -4.87 5.62 5.37
N MET A 179 -5.40 4.78 6.26
CA MET A 179 -5.29 4.94 7.72
C MET A 179 -4.15 4.13 8.35
N SER A 180 -3.22 3.64 7.53
CA SER A 180 -2.00 2.96 7.99
C SER A 180 -0.91 3.97 8.37
N ASP A 181 -0.06 3.61 9.33
CA ASP A 181 1.12 4.39 9.70
C ASP A 181 2.24 4.24 8.67
N THR A 182 2.38 3.04 8.10
CA THR A 182 3.28 2.73 6.98
C THR A 182 2.52 2.04 5.86
N LEU A 183 2.82 2.39 4.60
CA LEU A 183 2.18 1.79 3.43
C LEU A 183 3.21 1.23 2.44
N VAL A 184 2.99 -0.02 2.02
CA VAL A 184 3.69 -0.68 0.92
C VAL A 184 2.70 -0.85 -0.24
N THR A 185 3.06 -0.44 -1.44
CA THR A 185 2.20 -0.52 -2.63
C THR A 185 2.86 -1.26 -3.77
N SER A 186 2.06 -1.69 -4.74
CA SER A 186 2.57 -2.33 -5.97
C SER A 186 2.75 -1.30 -7.09
N ALA A 187 3.87 -1.37 -7.81
CA ALA A 187 4.14 -0.49 -8.94
C ALA A 187 2.98 -0.50 -9.96
N LEU A 188 2.69 0.66 -10.56
CA LEU A 188 1.60 0.90 -11.51
C LEU A 188 0.18 0.76 -10.94
N SER A 189 0.00 0.45 -9.65
CA SER A 189 -1.33 0.30 -9.07
C SER A 189 -1.94 1.65 -8.68
N THR A 190 -2.93 2.12 -9.45
CA THR A 190 -3.71 3.32 -9.11
C THR A 190 -4.48 3.17 -7.79
N PHE A 191 -4.86 1.94 -7.42
CA PHE A 191 -5.42 1.63 -6.09
C PHE A 191 -4.48 2.06 -4.95
N GLY A 192 -3.18 1.76 -5.10
CA GLY A 192 -2.14 2.20 -4.18
C GLY A 192 -1.95 3.71 -4.18
N TYR A 193 -2.01 4.37 -5.35
CA TYR A 193 -1.92 5.83 -5.43
C TYR A 193 -3.07 6.56 -4.73
N VAL A 194 -4.29 6.05 -4.84
CA VAL A 194 -5.43 6.66 -4.14
C VAL A 194 -5.27 6.49 -2.63
N ALA A 195 -4.89 5.30 -2.16
CA ALA A 195 -4.69 5.04 -0.74
C ALA A 195 -3.57 5.91 -0.15
N GLN A 196 -2.40 5.98 -0.80
CA GLN A 196 -1.28 6.80 -0.34
C GLN A 196 -1.67 8.28 -0.32
N GLY A 197 -2.38 8.75 -1.35
CA GLY A 197 -2.76 10.14 -1.50
C GLY A 197 -3.79 10.58 -0.46
N PHE A 198 -4.81 9.76 -0.20
CA PHE A 198 -5.79 10.02 0.87
C PHE A 198 -5.13 10.05 2.25
N GLY A 199 -4.20 9.13 2.52
CA GLY A 199 -3.48 9.06 3.79
C GLY A 199 -2.39 10.12 3.96
N GLY A 200 -1.96 10.75 2.87
CA GLY A 200 -0.79 11.63 2.88
C GLY A 200 0.51 10.87 3.14
N LEU A 201 0.63 9.67 2.58
CA LEU A 201 1.68 8.70 2.87
C LEU A 201 2.71 8.63 1.74
N GLU A 202 3.99 8.76 2.08
CA GLU A 202 5.09 8.40 1.20
C GLU A 202 5.34 6.89 1.28
N SER A 203 4.68 6.14 0.39
CA SER A 203 4.72 4.67 0.41
C SER A 203 6.06 4.06 -0.03
N TRP A 204 6.26 2.79 0.33
CA TRP A 204 7.28 1.92 -0.27
C TRP A 204 6.68 1.18 -1.46
N VAL A 205 7.20 1.40 -2.66
CA VAL A 205 6.68 0.79 -3.88
C VAL A 205 7.50 -0.45 -4.22
N MET A 206 6.84 -1.61 -4.22
CA MET A 206 7.37 -2.84 -4.79
C MET A 206 7.42 -2.70 -6.31
N TYR A 207 8.62 -2.79 -6.89
CA TYR A 207 8.79 -2.68 -8.33
C TYR A 207 8.10 -3.84 -9.06
N LYS A 208 7.67 -3.62 -10.29
CA LYS A 208 7.05 -4.66 -11.10
C LYS A 208 8.09 -5.77 -11.37
N PRO A 209 7.83 -7.03 -11.01
CA PRO A 209 8.71 -8.15 -11.36
C PRO A 209 8.88 -8.29 -12.87
N GLU A 210 10.08 -8.64 -13.31
CA GLU A 210 10.37 -9.09 -14.67
C GLU A 210 10.74 -10.59 -14.64
N ASN A 211 10.25 -11.37 -15.60
CA ASN A 211 10.54 -12.80 -15.75
C ASN A 211 10.32 -13.64 -14.47
N ASP A 212 9.28 -13.33 -13.69
CA ASP A 212 8.96 -14.01 -12.43
C ASP A 212 10.09 -14.00 -11.38
N THR A 213 10.95 -12.98 -11.41
CA THR A 213 12.05 -12.80 -10.46
C THR A 213 11.81 -11.64 -9.51
N VAL A 214 12.30 -11.75 -8.27
CA VAL A 214 12.25 -10.67 -7.28
C VAL A 214 13.17 -9.54 -7.74
N PRO A 215 12.66 -8.30 -7.90
CA PRO A 215 13.52 -7.15 -8.20
C PRO A 215 14.58 -6.91 -7.12
N ASP A 216 15.73 -6.36 -7.51
CA ASP A 216 16.78 -5.90 -6.60
C ASP A 216 17.15 -4.44 -6.92
N PRO A 217 16.83 -3.46 -6.04
CA PRO A 217 16.15 -3.64 -4.75
C PRO A 217 14.68 -4.07 -4.92
N SER A 218 14.12 -4.76 -3.91
CA SER A 218 12.75 -5.30 -3.96
C SER A 218 11.65 -4.23 -3.90
N CYS A 219 11.94 -3.09 -3.28
CA CYS A 219 11.10 -1.90 -3.27
C CYS A 219 11.92 -0.64 -2.96
N GLY A 220 11.36 0.53 -3.25
CA GLY A 220 11.94 1.83 -2.92
C GLY A 220 10.88 2.80 -2.41
N ARG A 221 11.30 3.80 -1.63
CA ARG A 221 10.41 4.86 -1.14
C ARG A 221 10.07 5.81 -2.28
N VAL A 222 8.80 6.20 -2.40
CA VAL A 222 8.37 7.21 -3.37
C VAL A 222 8.99 8.57 -3.05
N LEU A 223 9.14 9.40 -4.08
CA LEU A 223 9.61 10.79 -3.93
C LEU A 223 8.54 11.67 -3.27
N SER A 224 7.27 11.38 -3.52
CA SER A 224 6.14 12.07 -2.92
C SER A 224 4.88 11.20 -2.92
N MET A 225 3.85 11.66 -2.21
CA MET A 225 2.55 11.01 -2.13
C MET A 225 1.68 11.21 -3.39
N GLU A 226 2.15 11.95 -4.39
CA GLU A 226 1.43 12.18 -5.64
C GLU A 226 1.27 10.91 -6.49
N PRO A 227 0.09 10.69 -7.11
CA PRO A 227 -0.09 9.65 -8.11
C PRO A 227 0.82 9.86 -9.33
N CYS A 228 1.20 8.77 -9.98
CA CYS A 228 1.97 8.82 -11.21
C CYS A 228 1.05 9.10 -12.42
N PHE A 229 1.48 10.00 -13.32
CA PHE A 229 0.86 10.15 -14.64
C PHE A 229 1.50 9.13 -15.60
N HIS A 230 0.76 8.08 -15.98
CA HIS A 230 1.33 6.96 -16.74
C HIS A 230 1.53 7.28 -18.22
N LEU A 231 0.66 8.10 -18.79
CA LEU A 231 0.70 8.47 -20.21
C LEU A 231 0.90 9.99 -20.42
N PRO A 232 2.05 10.55 -20.01
CA PRO A 232 2.33 11.96 -20.22
C PRO A 232 2.52 12.27 -21.72
N PRO A 233 2.08 13.45 -22.19
CA PRO A 233 2.32 13.86 -23.58
C PRO A 233 3.83 13.97 -23.85
N SER A 234 4.28 13.42 -24.97
CA SER A 234 5.69 13.43 -25.38
C SER A 234 6.11 14.69 -26.12
N HIS A 235 5.17 15.56 -26.49
CA HIS A 235 5.44 16.77 -27.25
C HIS A 235 5.88 17.92 -26.33
N THR A 236 7.07 18.45 -26.59
CA THR A 236 7.48 19.77 -26.11
C THR A 236 6.69 20.81 -26.90
N ILE A 237 5.74 21.48 -26.26
CA ILE A 237 5.20 22.72 -26.81
C ILE A 237 6.32 23.76 -26.71
N MET A 238 7.06 23.94 -27.80
CA MET A 238 7.98 25.07 -27.95
C MET A 238 7.14 26.34 -28.03
N GLU A 239 7.18 27.13 -26.96
CA GLU A 239 6.85 28.56 -27.01
C GLU A 239 8.05 29.39 -26.54
#